data_AF-A0A1H1VQ83-F1
#
_entry.id   AF-A0A1H1VQ83-F1
#
_cell.length_a   1.000
_cell.length_b   1.000
_cell.length_c   1.000
_cell.angle_alpha   90.00
_cell.angle_beta   90.00
_cell.angle_gamma   90.00
#
_symmetry.space_group_name_H-M   'P 1'
#
loop_
_entity.id
_entity.type
_entity.pdbx_description
1 polymer ?
#
loop_
_entity_poly.entity_id
_entity_poly.type
_entity_poly.pdbx_seq_one_letter_code
_entity_poly.pdbx_strand_id
1 'polypeptide(L)' 'MQGTEERLRRRSDAIIGRELTRLAGRARTLGPRDLAVVEEALNDLVEHLVLARLRAVPHRAAEVERLFDDGLGARPPS' A
#
# COMPACT_ATOMS: atom_id res chain seq x y z
N MET A 1 6.07 -16.24 -6.33
CA MET A 1 6.58 -15.28 -5.32
C MET A 1 6.72 -13.88 -5.90
N GLN A 2 7.60 -13.65 -6.90
CA GLN A 2 7.81 -12.33 -7.52
C GLN A 2 6.50 -11.66 -7.99
N GLY A 3 5.59 -12.42 -8.62
CA GLY A 3 4.31 -11.87 -9.08
C GLY A 3 3.39 -11.38 -7.97
N THR A 4 3.34 -12.04 -6.81
CA THR A 4 2.51 -11.61 -5.68
C THR A 4 3.12 -10.41 -4.98
N GLU A 5 4.44 -10.42 -4.78
CA GLU A 5 5.15 -9.29 -4.19
C GLU A 5 4.95 -8.01 -5.00
N GLU A 6 5.11 -8.10 -6.32
CA GLU A 6 4.93 -6.98 -7.24
C GLU A 6 3.47 -6.47 -7.26
N ARG A 7 2.47 -7.36 -7.16
CA ARG A 7 1.07 -6.94 -7.02
C ARG A 7 0.82 -6.18 -5.72
N LEU A 8 1.36 -6.67 -4.60
CA LEU A 8 1.23 -6.00 -3.31
C LEU A 8 1.95 -4.66 -3.28
N ARG A 9 3.12 -4.55 -3.93
CA ARG A 9 3.85 -3.28 -4.11
C ARG A 9 2.98 -2.26 -4.84
N ARG A 10 2.52 -2.59 -6.05
CA ARG A 10 1.66 -1.68 -6.84
C ARG A 10 0.37 -1.28 -6.11
N ARG A 11 -0.25 -2.21 -5.39
CA ARG A 11 -1.45 -1.91 -4.59
C ARG A 11 -1.11 -0.93 -3.47
N SER A 12 0.00 -1.13 -2.78
CA SER A 12 0.46 -0.25 -1.69
C SER A 12 0.75 1.15 -2.22
N ASP A 13 1.47 1.27 -3.34
CA ASP A 13 1.77 2.55 -3.99
C ASP A 13 0.48 3.32 -4.33
N ALA A 14 -0.52 2.63 -4.88
CA ALA A 14 -1.81 3.24 -5.21
C ALA A 14 -2.57 3.74 -3.97
N ILE A 15 -2.51 3.00 -2.86
CA ILE A 15 -3.13 3.40 -1.60
C ILE A 15 -2.38 4.60 -1.01
N ILE A 16 -1.05 4.53 -0.93
CA ILE A 16 -0.19 5.59 -0.40
C ILE A 16 -0.42 6.88 -1.19
N GLY A 17 -0.35 6.85 -2.52
CA GLY A 17 -0.58 8.03 -3.36
C GLY A 17 -1.97 8.65 -3.17
N ARG A 18 -3.02 7.82 -3.02
CA ARG A 18 -4.38 8.31 -2.73
C ARG A 18 -4.47 8.98 -1.36
N GLU A 19 -3.89 8.37 -0.33
CA GLU A 19 -3.94 8.93 1.03
C GLU A 19 -3.05 10.17 1.18
N LEU A 20 -1.91 10.24 0.51
CA LEU A 20 -1.07 11.45 0.44
C LEU A 20 -1.81 12.60 -0.25
N THR A 21 -2.52 12.33 -1.35
CA THR A 21 -3.37 13.32 -2.01
C THR A 21 -4.45 13.84 -1.06
N ARG A 22 -5.11 12.95 -0.31
CA ARG A 22 -6.11 13.31 0.71
C ARG A 22 -5.50 14.08 1.88
N LEU A 23 -4.26 13.76 2.27
CA LEU A 23 -3.54 14.45 3.32
C LEU A 23 -3.19 15.87 2.89
N ALA A 24 -2.62 16.04 1.70
CA ALA A 24 -2.30 17.34 1.12
C ALA A 24 -3.55 18.24 1.02
N GLY A 25 -4.70 17.68 0.65
CA GLY A 25 -5.96 18.43 0.60
C GLY A 25 -6.47 18.90 1.97
N ARG A 26 -6.23 18.12 3.03
CA ARG A 26 -6.69 18.43 4.41
C ARG A 26 -5.72 19.31 5.18
N ALA A 27 -4.42 19.07 5.03
CA ALA A 27 -3.35 19.74 5.75
C ALA A 27 -2.56 20.63 4.79
N ARG A 28 -3.17 21.76 4.41
CA ARG A 28 -2.60 22.71 3.43
C ARG A 28 -1.26 23.36 3.85
N THR A 29 -0.86 23.19 5.11
CA THR A 29 0.44 23.65 5.63
C THR A 29 1.58 22.66 5.34
N LEU A 30 1.28 21.41 4.97
CA LEU A 30 2.29 20.43 4.61
C LEU A 30 2.79 20.72 3.20
N GLY A 31 4.10 20.98 3.09
CA GLY A 31 4.75 21.15 1.82
C GLY A 31 5.12 19.81 1.17
N PRO A 32 5.62 19.84 -0.07
CA PRO A 32 6.08 18.64 -0.77
C PRO A 32 7.13 17.83 0.01
N ARG A 33 8.00 18.50 0.77
CA ARG A 33 9.03 17.83 1.59
C ARG A 33 8.43 17.05 2.76
N ASP A 34 7.43 17.62 3.43
CA ASP A 34 6.77 16.95 4.55
C ASP A 34 6.00 15.72 4.06
N LEU A 35 5.34 15.85 2.90
CA LEU A 35 4.65 14.74 2.27
C LEU A 35 5.61 13.64 1.82
N ALA A 36 6.80 13.99 1.32
CA ALA A 36 7.82 13.00 0.94
C ALA A 36 8.33 12.20 2.15
N VAL A 37 8.52 12.83 3.32
CA VAL A 37 8.88 12.12 4.56
C VAL A 37 7.79 11.13 4.97
N VAL A 38 6.52 11.53 4.84
CA VAL A 38 5.38 10.63 5.12
C VAL A 38 5.35 9.48 4.11
N GLU A 39 5.56 9.77 2.83
CA GLU A 39 5.63 8.75 1.78
C GLU A 39 6.74 7.72 2.04
N GLU A 40 7.94 8.18 2.39
CA GLU A 40 9.08 7.32 2.74
C GLU A 40 8.75 6.42 3.94
N ALA A 41 8.22 6.99 5.02
CA ALA A 41 7.83 6.22 6.20
C ALA A 41 6.74 5.18 5.89
N LEU A 42 5.77 5.50 5.03
CA LEU A 42 4.74 4.56 4.61
C LEU A 42 5.31 3.43 3.74
N ASN A 43 6.25 3.74 2.85
CA ASN A 43 6.94 2.74 2.04
C ASN A 43 7.78 1.79 2.90
N ASP A 44 8.48 2.31 3.90
CA ASP A 44 9.21 1.50 4.87
C ASP A 44 8.28 0.56 5.64
N LEU A 45 7.12 1.05 6.08
CA LEU A 45 6.13 0.20 6.75
C LEU A 45 5.62 -0.92 5.84
N VAL A 46 5.35 -0.64 4.56
CA VAL A 46 4.94 -1.66 3.58
C VAL A 46 6.02 -2.70 3.39
N GLU A 47 7.28 -2.27 3.22
CA GLU A 47 8.40 -3.19 3.03
C GLU A 47 8.54 -4.12 4.25
N HIS A 48 8.55 -3.60 5.47
CA HIS A 48 8.76 -4.41 6.67
C HIS A 48 7.55 -5.28 7.05
N LEU A 49 6.33 -4.75 6.96
CA LEU A 49 5.13 -5.44 7.44
C LEU A 49 4.54 -6.39 6.41
N VAL A 50 4.72 -6.11 5.11
CA VAL A 50 4.08 -6.87 4.03
C VAL A 50 5.11 -7.63 3.22
N LEU A 51 6.06 -6.92 2.59
CA LEU A 51 6.91 -7.52 1.56
C LEU A 51 7.98 -8.43 2.15
N ALA A 52 8.72 -7.96 3.15
CA ALA A 52 9.68 -8.76 3.90
C ALA A 52 9.01 -9.98 4.56
N ARG A 53 7.80 -9.78 5.10
CA ARG A 53 7.03 -10.87 5.72
C ARG A 53 6.63 -11.92 4.69
N LEU A 54 6.16 -11.51 3.50
CA LEU A 54 5.84 -12.40 2.39
C LEU A 54 7.06 -13.20 1.94
N ARG A 55 8.23 -12.56 1.79
CA ARG A 55 9.48 -13.22 1.43
C ARG A 55 9.91 -14.26 2.48
N ALA A 56 9.60 -14.03 3.76
CA ALA A 56 9.87 -14.98 4.84
C ALA A 56 8.93 -16.20 4.86
N VAL A 57 7.76 -16.13 4.23
CA VAL A 57 6.77 -17.24 4.16
C VAL A 57 6.24 -17.45 2.73
N PRO A 58 7.11 -17.80 1.77
CA PRO A 58 6.73 -17.82 0.35
C PRO A 58 5.64 -18.85 0.02
N HIS A 59 5.53 -19.92 0.81
CA HIS A 59 4.49 -20.94 0.67
C HIS A 59 3.07 -20.45 1.02
N ARG A 60 2.94 -19.30 1.71
CA ARG A 60 1.65 -18.69 2.05
C ARG A 60 1.27 -17.51 1.17
N ALA A 61 1.97 -17.29 0.05
CA ALA A 61 1.76 -16.10 -0.79
C ALA A 61 0.30 -15.90 -1.21
N ALA A 62 -0.43 -16.97 -1.55
CA ALA A 62 -1.84 -16.91 -1.94
C ALA A 62 -2.80 -16.60 -0.76
N GLU A 63 -2.44 -16.96 0.47
CA GLU A 63 -3.20 -16.56 1.67
C GLU A 63 -3.00 -15.08 1.97
N VAL A 64 -1.74 -14.63 1.92
CA VAL A 64 -1.38 -13.23 2.12
C VAL A 64 -2.08 -12.35 1.08
N GLU A 65 -2.04 -12.75 -0.20
CA GLU A 65 -2.71 -12.03 -1.27
C GLU A 65 -4.21 -11.84 -1.02
N ARG A 66 -4.90 -12.90 -0.57
CA ARG A 66 -6.34 -12.82 -0.26
C ARG A 66 -6.69 -11.84 0.85
N LEU A 67 -5.81 -11.64 1.85
CA LEU A 67 -6.03 -10.63 2.91
C LEU A 67 -6.11 -9.20 2.37
N PHE A 68 -5.47 -8.96 1.22
CA PHE A 68 -5.45 -7.64 0.59
C PHE A 68 -6.38 -7.57 -0.62
N ASP A 69 -7.04 -8.67 -1.01
CA ASP A 69 -7.91 -8.72 -2.20
C ASP A 69 -9.35 -8.28 -1.91
N ASP A 70 -9.65 -7.85 -0.68
CA ASP A 70 -10.97 -7.39 -0.24
C ASP A 70 -11.43 -6.10 -0.97
N GLY A 71 -11.98 -6.27 -2.17
CA GLY A 71 -13.20 -5.57 -2.58
C GLY A 71 -13.10 -4.12 -3.09
N LEU A 72 -11.94 -3.62 -3.54
CA LEU A 72 -11.87 -2.28 -4.17
C LEU A 72 -12.57 -2.18 -5.56
N GLY A 73 -13.29 -3.23 -6.00
CA GLY A 73 -14.11 -3.24 -7.22
C GLY A 73 -15.63 -3.32 -6.99
N ALA A 74 -16.12 -3.50 -5.76
CA ALA A 74 -17.56 -3.62 -5.53
C ALA A 74 -18.19 -2.25 -5.20
N ARG A 75 -18.43 -1.43 -6.24
CA ARG A 75 -19.48 -0.41 -6.16
C ARG A 75 -20.83 -1.15 -6.06
N PRO A 76 -21.68 -0.91 -5.06
CA PRO A 76 -23.01 -1.49 -5.04
C PRO A 76 -23.80 -0.99 -6.27
N PRO A 77 -24.57 -1.86 -6.96
CA PRO A 77 -25.44 -1.40 -8.03
C PRO A 77 -26.41 -0.37 -7.47
N SER A 78 -26.48 0.79 -8.14
CA SER A 78 -27.51 1.80 -7.93
C SER A 78 -28.84 1.32 -8.48
#